data_AF-A0A7S2GB14-F1
#
_entry.id   AF-A0A7S2GB14-F1
#
_cell.length_a   1.000
_cell.length_b   1.000
_cell.length_c   1.000
_cell.angle_alpha   90.00
_cell.angle_beta   90.00
_cell.angle_gamma   90.00
#
_symmetry.space_group_name_H-M   'P 1'
#
loop_
_entity.id
_entity.type
_entity.pdbx_description
1 polymer ?
#
loop_
_entity_poly.entity_id
_entity_poly.type
_entity_poly.pdbx_seq_one_letter_code
_entity_poly.pdbx_strand_id
1 'polypeptide(L)'
;MSSPSPTPSPTPWATTPYEPTSAVDQFHGLLRMRVAGVFTGAKSFPVDDPADTDYYASVAATAFIPLGVVLIFMIPFYWTFLCCRNGCCHDTFYRRFGCMCCSSAKGEGCLRNGHPKGHPLLARGVLLVSFCLVIGLNVGIDNVRLEVSELLLKVSELLDGVSDMMSDLNDYALDMNVTAGKISSYASALDCADDYSDQTESISDASGTIAEYAVLISDSIGTLPRELGKMSDNIAENGDTYVNYAGLALAALGVLYAVLGLLGTLCFEGKQNPVRCATGWLATTNAFGVLMLIIIALLLAAELTAGLVLGDFCAADVGPSNAFVAIMQSQQDDDNNEGVELIDFYATCQGTNPMTKYLDAQQAAVTNMTDILDEYKDLFIHENMCCDSSYDTNNISPDTVAASCTFYSASNPSACTTDSVCDYNGGTNNGGCVAAGGCLNASYTGIVNEINYLALDDDGPLVGFFGEFECAEINPKVAKLINEIVCDSLVESLWWMVAVHISVLILMYIVMCLSSFARQAIYESTLDKDQEAEDVKENYANPGESCYKF
;
A
#
# COMPACT_ATOMS: atom_id res chain seq x y z
N MET A 1 -22.73 34.10 27.89
CA MET A 1 -22.06 33.63 26.65
C MET A 1 -23.14 33.17 25.67
N SER A 2 -23.04 33.53 24.39
CA SER A 2 -23.96 33.02 23.35
C SER A 2 -23.74 31.52 23.22
N SER A 3 -24.79 30.72 23.45
CA SER A 3 -24.74 29.27 23.19
C SER A 3 -24.12 29.02 21.82
N PRO A 4 -23.11 28.14 21.71
CA PRO A 4 -22.49 27.85 20.42
C PRO A 4 -23.61 27.43 19.46
N SER A 5 -23.73 28.17 18.36
CA SER A 5 -24.67 27.83 17.30
C SER A 5 -24.34 26.40 16.86
N PRO A 6 -25.32 25.47 16.79
CA PRO A 6 -25.05 24.12 16.36
C PRO A 6 -24.30 24.18 15.03
N THR A 7 -23.09 23.60 15.02
CA THR A 7 -22.23 23.54 13.86
C THR A 7 -23.07 22.94 12.73
N PRO A 8 -23.28 23.65 11.60
CA PRO A 8 -24.09 23.14 10.52
C PRO A 8 -23.54 21.76 10.13
N SER A 9 -24.40 20.74 10.08
CA SER A 9 -23.97 19.40 9.70
C SER A 9 -23.19 19.53 8.39
N PRO A 10 -21.92 19.09 8.33
CA PRO A 10 -21.13 19.25 7.13
C PRO A 10 -21.91 18.66 5.96
N THR A 11 -22.11 19.47 4.92
CA THR A 11 -22.64 18.97 3.65
C THR A 11 -21.81 17.75 3.28
N PRO A 12 -22.42 16.57 3.06
CA PRO A 12 -21.66 15.36 2.77
C PRO A 12 -20.74 15.68 1.60
N TRP A 13 -19.43 15.59 1.84
CA TRP A 13 -18.44 15.77 0.80
C TRP A 13 -18.73 14.72 -0.25
N ALA A 14 -19.19 15.16 -1.42
CA ALA A 14 -19.38 14.26 -2.54
C ALA A 14 -17.98 13.85 -2.99
N THR A 15 -17.47 12.77 -2.42
CA THR A 15 -16.32 12.07 -2.97
C THR A 15 -16.65 11.81 -4.43
N THR A 16 -15.80 12.29 -5.34
CA THR A 16 -15.98 11.99 -6.75
C THR A 16 -15.99 10.47 -6.88
N PRO A 17 -17.07 9.87 -7.42
CA PRO A 17 -17.14 8.43 -7.53
C PRO A 17 -15.93 7.95 -8.32
N TYR A 18 -15.23 6.95 -7.76
CA TYR A 18 -14.09 6.33 -8.43
C TYR A 18 -14.55 5.73 -9.76
N GLU A 19 -13.91 6.14 -10.85
CA GLU A 19 -14.12 5.52 -12.16
C GLU A 19 -12.97 4.53 -12.42
N PRO A 20 -13.28 3.23 -12.63
CA PRO A 20 -12.25 2.24 -12.87
C PRO A 20 -11.48 2.55 -14.15
N THR A 21 -10.18 2.32 -14.10
CA THR A 21 -9.31 2.50 -15.25
C THR A 21 -9.45 1.34 -16.22
N SER A 22 -8.96 1.50 -17.46
CA SER A 22 -9.00 0.41 -18.43
C SER A 22 -8.22 -0.84 -17.96
N ALA A 23 -7.21 -0.67 -17.12
CA ALA A 23 -6.43 -1.78 -16.56
C ALA A 23 -7.24 -2.54 -15.50
N VAL A 24 -7.96 -1.82 -14.63
CA VAL A 24 -8.89 -2.40 -13.65
C VAL A 24 -9.98 -3.20 -14.38
N ASP A 25 -10.61 -2.61 -15.39
CA ASP A 25 -11.63 -3.29 -16.21
C ASP A 25 -11.09 -4.55 -16.89
N GLN A 26 -9.83 -4.51 -17.35
CA GLN A 26 -9.19 -5.65 -17.99
C GLN A 26 -8.92 -6.79 -17.01
N PHE A 27 -8.34 -6.51 -15.84
CA PHE A 27 -8.11 -7.54 -14.83
C PHE A 27 -9.40 -8.12 -14.24
N HIS A 28 -10.38 -7.27 -13.94
CA HIS A 28 -11.69 -7.67 -13.44
C HIS A 28 -12.49 -8.45 -14.51
N GLY A 29 -12.34 -8.06 -15.78
CA GLY A 29 -12.99 -8.72 -16.91
C GLY A 29 -12.49 -10.14 -17.20
N LEU A 30 -11.27 -10.49 -16.77
CA LEU A 30 -10.68 -11.80 -17.04
C LEU A 30 -11.52 -12.96 -16.49
N LEU A 31 -11.59 -14.05 -17.25
CA LEU A 31 -12.33 -15.24 -16.85
C LEU A 31 -11.61 -15.95 -15.68
N ARG A 32 -12.33 -16.24 -14.62
CA ARG A 32 -11.84 -16.97 -13.44
C ARG A 32 -12.11 -18.47 -13.55
N MET A 33 -11.09 -19.29 -13.37
CA MET A 33 -11.24 -20.75 -13.31
C MET A 33 -11.71 -21.20 -11.93
N ARG A 34 -12.76 -22.02 -11.86
CA ARG A 34 -13.17 -22.69 -10.61
C ARG A 34 -12.46 -24.02 -10.47
N VAL A 35 -11.93 -24.31 -9.27
CA VAL A 35 -11.19 -25.55 -8.97
C VAL A 35 -12.07 -26.83 -9.05
N ALA A 36 -13.40 -26.69 -9.10
CA ALA A 36 -14.37 -27.81 -9.06
C ALA A 36 -15.29 -27.97 -10.30
N GLY A 37 -14.93 -27.45 -11.49
CA GLY A 37 -15.47 -27.99 -12.76
C GLY A 37 -16.50 -27.17 -13.56
N VAL A 38 -16.67 -25.86 -13.32
CA VAL A 38 -17.43 -24.94 -14.21
C VAL A 38 -16.70 -23.59 -14.33
N PHE A 39 -16.59 -23.03 -15.54
CA PHE A 39 -15.82 -21.81 -15.90
C PHE A 39 -16.41 -20.47 -15.40
N THR A 40 -16.95 -20.42 -14.19
CA THR A 40 -17.45 -19.17 -13.58
C THR A 40 -17.02 -19.11 -12.12
N GLY A 41 -15.73 -18.84 -11.87
CA GLY A 41 -15.29 -18.42 -10.54
C GLY A 41 -15.88 -17.06 -10.14
N ALA A 42 -15.87 -16.75 -8.85
CA ALA A 42 -16.29 -15.43 -8.35
C ALA A 42 -15.40 -14.34 -8.98
N LYS A 43 -16.02 -13.26 -9.45
CA LYS A 43 -15.33 -12.10 -10.05
C LYS A 43 -15.31 -10.88 -9.13
N SER A 44 -16.27 -10.79 -8.21
CA SER A 44 -16.33 -9.74 -7.22
C SER A 44 -15.32 -10.03 -6.12
N PHE A 45 -14.58 -9.00 -5.71
CA PHE A 45 -13.82 -9.06 -4.48
C PHE A 45 -14.76 -9.42 -3.32
N PRO A 46 -14.41 -10.38 -2.44
CA PRO A 46 -15.31 -10.86 -1.41
C PRO A 46 -15.31 -9.87 -0.23
N VAL A 47 -16.01 -8.75 -0.38
CA VAL A 47 -16.13 -7.72 0.66
C VAL A 47 -16.69 -8.30 1.96
N ASP A 48 -17.65 -9.22 1.87
CA ASP A 48 -18.29 -9.85 3.05
C ASP A 48 -17.38 -10.87 3.77
N ASP A 49 -16.40 -11.44 3.06
CA ASP A 49 -15.44 -12.40 3.61
C ASP A 49 -14.09 -12.26 2.86
N PRO A 50 -13.24 -11.29 3.24
CA PRO A 50 -11.95 -11.07 2.58
C PRO A 50 -10.99 -12.26 2.67
N ALA A 51 -11.33 -13.28 3.47
CA ALA A 51 -10.61 -14.54 3.59
C ALA A 51 -11.25 -15.69 2.76
N ASP A 52 -12.21 -15.39 1.88
CA ASP A 52 -12.90 -16.39 1.05
C ASP A 52 -11.90 -17.23 0.23
N THR A 53 -11.68 -18.46 0.70
CA THR A 53 -10.75 -19.40 0.08
C THR A 53 -11.15 -19.78 -1.34
N ASP A 54 -12.44 -19.76 -1.70
CA ASP A 54 -12.89 -20.07 -3.06
C ASP A 54 -12.51 -18.96 -4.03
N TYR A 55 -12.57 -17.69 -3.60
CA TYR A 55 -12.08 -16.54 -4.36
C TYR A 55 -10.58 -16.67 -4.66
N TYR A 56 -9.73 -16.80 -3.64
CA TYR A 56 -8.28 -16.89 -3.82
C TYR A 56 -7.85 -18.15 -4.59
N ALA A 57 -8.53 -19.27 -4.39
CA ALA A 57 -8.28 -20.48 -5.18
C ALA A 57 -8.58 -20.25 -6.67
N SER A 58 -9.62 -19.47 -6.99
CA SER A 58 -9.96 -19.12 -8.38
C SER A 58 -8.98 -18.13 -9.00
N VAL A 59 -8.51 -17.14 -8.23
CA VAL A 59 -7.45 -16.21 -8.65
C VAL A 59 -6.18 -16.97 -8.94
N ALA A 60 -5.72 -17.81 -8.00
CA ALA A 60 -4.52 -18.63 -8.17
C ALA A 60 -4.66 -19.54 -9.39
N ALA A 61 -5.75 -20.30 -9.51
CA ALA A 61 -5.96 -21.19 -10.65
C ALA A 61 -5.88 -20.45 -12.00
N THR A 62 -6.39 -19.22 -12.06
CA THR A 62 -6.34 -18.37 -13.27
C THR A 62 -4.93 -17.85 -13.53
N ALA A 63 -4.25 -17.36 -12.49
CA ALA A 63 -2.91 -16.83 -12.58
C ALA A 63 -1.86 -17.90 -12.98
N PHE A 64 -2.07 -19.17 -12.63
CA PHE A 64 -1.19 -20.28 -13.01
C PHE A 64 -1.43 -20.85 -14.42
N ILE A 65 -2.45 -20.38 -15.17
CA ILE A 65 -2.70 -20.80 -16.56
C ILE A 65 -1.45 -20.67 -17.45
N PRO A 66 -0.71 -19.54 -17.45
CA PRO A 66 0.46 -19.36 -18.30
C PRO A 66 1.57 -20.37 -18.01
N LEU A 67 1.79 -20.70 -16.73
CA LEU A 67 2.70 -21.77 -16.33
C LEU A 67 2.23 -23.13 -16.87
N GLY A 68 0.94 -23.44 -16.74
CA GLY A 68 0.33 -24.63 -17.35
C GLY A 68 0.53 -24.67 -18.87
N VAL A 69 0.33 -23.55 -19.57
CA VAL A 69 0.55 -23.43 -21.01
C VAL A 69 2.01 -23.70 -21.37
N VAL A 70 2.95 -23.15 -20.62
CA VAL A 70 4.38 -23.38 -20.86
C VAL A 70 4.76 -24.85 -20.64
N LEU A 71 4.37 -25.43 -19.50
CA LEU A 71 4.78 -26.78 -19.10
C LEU A 71 4.08 -27.89 -19.90
N ILE A 72 2.79 -27.72 -20.21
CA ILE A 72 1.97 -28.76 -20.84
C ILE A 72 1.97 -28.63 -22.37
N PHE A 73 2.02 -27.40 -22.90
CA PHE A 73 1.90 -27.18 -24.34
C PHE A 73 3.21 -26.71 -24.96
N MET A 74 3.77 -25.57 -24.55
CA MET A 74 4.92 -24.98 -25.27
C MET A 74 6.16 -25.89 -25.22
N ILE A 75 6.57 -26.34 -24.03
CA ILE A 75 7.75 -27.19 -23.88
C ILE A 75 7.52 -28.54 -24.59
N PRO A 76 6.47 -29.34 -24.31
CA PRO A 76 6.27 -30.62 -25.00
C PRO A 76 6.12 -30.46 -26.51
N PHE A 77 5.49 -29.40 -27.01
CA PHE A 77 5.41 -29.12 -28.43
C PHE A 77 6.78 -28.80 -29.02
N TYR A 78 7.59 -27.98 -28.34
CA TYR A 78 8.96 -27.67 -28.76
C TYR A 78 9.85 -28.92 -28.77
N TRP A 79 9.74 -29.80 -27.78
CA TRP A 79 10.44 -31.09 -27.76
C TRP A 79 9.96 -32.02 -28.87
N THR A 80 8.64 -32.14 -29.07
CA THR A 80 8.05 -32.91 -30.17
C THR A 80 8.56 -32.39 -31.51
N PHE A 81 8.59 -31.07 -31.68
CA PHE A 81 9.14 -30.38 -32.83
C PHE A 81 10.61 -30.73 -33.08
N LEU A 82 11.45 -30.71 -32.03
CA LEU A 82 12.85 -31.14 -32.11
C LEU A 82 12.99 -32.64 -32.48
N CYS A 83 12.13 -33.51 -31.93
CA CYS A 83 12.11 -34.95 -32.21
C CYS A 83 11.68 -35.26 -33.64
N CYS A 84 10.60 -34.65 -34.14
CA CYS A 84 10.17 -34.78 -35.53
C CYS A 84 11.27 -34.31 -36.49
N ARG A 85 11.90 -33.17 -36.17
CA ARG A 85 13.02 -32.63 -36.95
C ARG A 85 14.21 -33.58 -37.01
N ASN A 86 14.64 -34.15 -35.88
CA ASN A 86 15.77 -35.09 -35.85
C ASN A 86 15.42 -36.48 -36.43
N GLY A 87 14.19 -36.95 -36.20
CA GLY A 87 13.72 -38.28 -36.58
C GLY A 87 13.44 -38.44 -38.08
N CYS A 88 13.00 -37.38 -38.77
CA CYS A 88 12.88 -37.38 -40.23
C CYS A 88 14.23 -37.51 -40.96
N CYS A 89 15.37 -37.29 -40.28
CA CYS A 89 16.70 -37.35 -40.88
C CYS A 89 17.47 -38.66 -40.64
N HIS A 90 17.00 -39.55 -39.74
CA HIS A 90 17.69 -40.81 -39.42
C HIS A 90 16.82 -42.03 -39.72
N ASP A 91 16.90 -42.50 -40.97
CA ASP A 91 16.02 -43.50 -41.61
C ASP A 91 16.09 -44.94 -41.02
N THR A 92 16.96 -45.22 -40.03
CA THR A 92 17.32 -46.62 -39.69
C THR A 92 16.88 -47.14 -38.32
N PHE A 93 16.49 -46.31 -37.34
CA PHE A 93 16.29 -46.82 -35.95
C PHE A 93 14.88 -46.63 -35.34
N TYR A 94 14.05 -45.72 -35.84
CA TYR A 94 12.77 -45.37 -35.18
C TYR A 94 11.51 -46.06 -35.72
N ARG A 95 11.64 -47.12 -36.54
CA ARG A 95 10.49 -47.86 -37.09
C ARG A 95 9.57 -48.54 -36.05
N ARG A 96 9.94 -48.53 -34.76
CA ARG A 96 9.23 -49.26 -33.70
C ARG A 96 8.40 -48.38 -32.75
N PHE A 97 8.66 -47.08 -32.70
CA PHE A 97 7.85 -46.12 -31.95
C PHE A 97 7.27 -45.13 -32.96
N GLY A 98 6.02 -45.36 -33.38
CA GLY A 98 5.37 -44.63 -34.45
C GLY A 98 5.38 -43.12 -34.23
N CYS A 99 6.34 -42.43 -34.84
CA CYS A 99 6.25 -40.99 -35.04
C CYS A 99 5.13 -40.75 -36.05
N MET A 100 4.03 -40.14 -35.60
CA MET A 100 2.82 -39.90 -36.39
C MET A 100 3.07 -39.05 -37.65
N CYS A 101 4.18 -38.32 -37.70
CA CYS A 101 4.57 -37.47 -38.84
C CYS A 101 5.26 -38.25 -39.98
N CYS A 102 5.70 -39.49 -39.77
CA CYS A 102 6.31 -40.33 -40.81
C CYS A 102 5.31 -41.40 -41.30
N SER A 103 4.19 -40.98 -41.86
CA SER A 103 3.23 -41.88 -42.48
C SER A 103 3.80 -42.41 -43.81
N SER A 104 4.44 -43.58 -43.73
CA SER A 104 4.37 -44.66 -44.72
C SER A 104 4.55 -44.31 -46.21
N ALA A 105 5.49 -43.42 -46.57
CA ALA A 105 6.02 -43.37 -47.93
C ALA A 105 7.05 -44.51 -48.10
N LYS A 106 6.58 -45.74 -48.22
CA LYS A 106 7.38 -46.86 -48.75
C LYS A 106 7.54 -46.63 -50.26
N GLY A 107 8.55 -45.87 -50.66
CA GLY A 107 8.86 -45.67 -52.07
C GLY A 107 9.99 -44.68 -52.24
N GLU A 108 11.19 -45.24 -52.40
CA GLU A 108 12.34 -44.67 -53.10
C GLU A 108 12.52 -43.14 -53.03
N GLY A 109 13.40 -42.73 -52.13
CA GLY A 109 13.99 -41.40 -52.12
C GLY A 109 13.29 -40.42 -51.19
N CYS A 110 13.55 -40.54 -49.88
CA CYS A 110 13.58 -39.35 -49.02
C CYS A 110 14.46 -38.33 -49.75
N LEU A 111 13.83 -37.25 -50.22
CA LEU A 111 14.32 -36.22 -51.14
C LEU A 111 15.67 -35.64 -50.72
N ARG A 112 16.75 -36.40 -50.89
CA ARG A 112 18.14 -35.92 -50.78
C ARG A 112 18.50 -34.94 -51.91
N ASN A 113 17.65 -34.83 -52.94
CA ASN A 113 17.95 -34.10 -54.17
C ASN A 113 17.14 -32.81 -54.37
N GLY A 114 16.52 -32.24 -53.32
CA GLY A 114 15.62 -31.11 -53.55
C GLY A 114 15.35 -30.19 -52.36
N HIS A 115 16.12 -30.24 -51.27
CA HIS A 115 16.03 -29.12 -50.33
C HIS A 115 16.57 -27.87 -51.05
N PRO A 116 15.74 -26.82 -51.25
CA PRO A 116 16.23 -25.58 -51.82
C PRO A 116 17.39 -25.14 -50.96
N LYS A 117 18.58 -24.93 -51.57
CA LYS A 117 19.80 -24.50 -50.88
C LYS A 117 19.44 -23.35 -49.94
N GLY A 118 19.28 -23.66 -48.66
CA GLY A 118 18.80 -22.67 -47.70
C GLY A 118 19.80 -21.53 -47.67
N HIS A 119 19.36 -20.29 -47.79
CA HIS A 119 20.26 -19.15 -47.76
C HIS A 119 20.73 -18.93 -46.31
N PRO A 120 21.96 -19.33 -45.92
CA PRO A 120 22.40 -19.27 -44.51
C PRO A 120 22.50 -17.82 -44.02
N LEU A 121 22.74 -16.87 -44.94
CA LEU A 121 22.74 -15.43 -44.66
C LEU A 121 21.35 -14.94 -44.26
N LEU A 122 20.29 -15.41 -44.93
CA LEU A 122 18.91 -15.04 -44.57
C LEU A 122 18.56 -15.60 -43.19
N ALA A 123 18.90 -16.87 -42.92
CA ALA A 123 18.66 -17.50 -41.62
C ALA A 123 19.37 -16.75 -40.48
N ARG A 124 20.64 -16.37 -40.68
CA ARG A 124 21.40 -15.55 -39.72
C ARG A 124 20.80 -14.15 -39.55
N GLY A 125 20.38 -13.51 -40.64
CA GLY A 125 19.73 -12.20 -40.60
C GLY A 125 18.44 -12.21 -39.80
N VAL A 126 17.58 -13.22 -40.01
CA VAL A 126 16.34 -13.39 -39.23
C VAL A 126 16.64 -13.60 -37.74
N LEU A 127 17.59 -14.46 -37.39
CA LEU A 127 17.97 -14.66 -35.99
C LEU A 127 18.52 -13.39 -35.34
N LEU A 128 19.37 -12.65 -36.05
CA LEU A 128 19.94 -11.40 -35.54
C LEU A 128 18.83 -10.40 -35.19
N VAL A 129 17.87 -10.20 -36.11
CA VAL A 129 16.71 -9.32 -35.85
C VAL A 129 15.88 -9.84 -34.67
N SER A 130 15.60 -11.14 -34.60
CA SER A 130 14.81 -11.72 -33.51
C SER A 130 15.47 -11.56 -32.14
N PHE A 131 16.78 -11.80 -32.02
CA PHE A 131 17.49 -11.58 -30.75
C PHE A 131 17.60 -10.10 -30.39
N CYS A 132 17.73 -9.20 -31.37
CA CYS A 132 17.65 -7.76 -31.13
C CYS A 132 16.26 -7.34 -30.60
N LEU A 133 15.18 -7.93 -31.13
CA LEU A 133 13.82 -7.71 -30.61
C LEU A 133 13.67 -8.21 -29.17
N VAL A 134 14.26 -9.36 -28.82
CA VAL A 134 14.29 -9.86 -27.43
C VAL A 134 15.00 -8.86 -26.51
N ILE A 135 16.12 -8.28 -26.92
CA ILE A 135 16.80 -7.22 -26.16
C ILE A 135 15.87 -6.02 -25.98
N GLY A 136 15.21 -5.56 -27.04
CA GLY A 136 14.27 -4.44 -26.98
C GLY A 136 13.13 -4.66 -26.00
N LEU A 137 12.54 -5.87 -25.97
CA LEU A 137 11.50 -6.18 -24.98
C LEU A 137 12.04 -6.26 -23.54
N ASN A 138 13.27 -6.72 -23.34
CA ASN A 138 13.91 -6.71 -22.01
C ASN A 138 14.16 -5.29 -21.50
N VAL A 139 14.44 -4.33 -22.38
CA VAL A 139 14.46 -2.90 -22.00
C VAL A 139 13.07 -2.42 -21.58
N GLY A 140 12.02 -2.93 -22.23
CA GLY A 140 10.63 -2.69 -21.81
C GLY A 140 10.35 -3.17 -20.38
N ILE A 141 10.84 -4.36 -20.01
CA ILE A 141 10.73 -4.86 -18.62
C ILE A 141 11.41 -3.90 -17.64
N ASP A 142 12.61 -3.40 -17.97
CA ASP A 142 13.35 -2.48 -17.11
C ASP A 142 12.61 -1.15 -16.91
N ASN A 143 11.98 -0.61 -17.96
CA ASN A 143 11.17 0.61 -17.86
C ASN A 143 9.95 0.41 -16.94
N VAL A 144 9.18 -0.67 -17.15
CA VAL A 144 8.00 -0.95 -16.31
C VAL A 144 8.42 -1.24 -14.86
N ARG A 145 9.58 -1.86 -14.63
CA ARG A 145 10.14 -2.04 -13.28
C ARG A 145 10.38 -0.71 -12.58
N LEU A 146 10.96 0.27 -13.27
CA LEU A 146 11.24 1.59 -12.70
C LEU A 146 9.94 2.31 -12.32
N GLU A 147 8.90 2.22 -13.17
CA GLU A 147 7.58 2.77 -12.86
C GLU A 147 6.97 2.12 -11.60
N VAL A 148 7.03 0.79 -11.48
CA VAL A 148 6.52 0.10 -10.27
C VAL A 148 7.32 0.49 -9.01
N SER A 149 8.65 0.59 -9.10
CA SER A 149 9.49 1.02 -7.97
C SER A 149 9.13 2.45 -7.51
N GLU A 150 8.95 3.39 -8.45
CA GLU A 150 8.52 4.75 -8.11
C GLU A 150 7.14 4.77 -7.43
N LEU A 151 6.20 3.94 -7.90
CA LEU A 151 4.87 3.83 -7.30
C LEU A 151 4.91 3.23 -5.90
N LEU A 152 5.75 2.22 -5.65
CA LEU A 152 5.92 1.67 -4.30
C LEU A 152 6.47 2.71 -3.32
N LEU A 153 7.38 3.57 -3.75
CA LEU A 153 7.87 4.68 -2.92
C LEU A 153 6.75 5.70 -2.61
N LYS A 154 5.88 6.01 -3.58
CA LYS A 154 4.71 6.89 -3.34
C LYS A 154 3.70 6.27 -2.38
N VAL A 155 3.48 4.95 -2.46
CA VAL A 155 2.64 4.22 -1.50
C VAL A 155 3.23 4.33 -0.10
N SER A 156 4.54 4.10 0.04
CA SER A 156 5.23 4.23 1.32
C SER A 156 5.14 5.66 1.88
N GLU A 157 5.46 6.69 1.10
CA GLU A 157 5.39 8.10 1.55
C GLU A 157 4.00 8.48 2.06
N LEU A 158 2.94 8.00 1.41
CA LEU A 158 1.58 8.26 1.88
C LEU A 158 1.20 7.44 3.11
N LEU A 159 1.63 6.18 3.21
CA LEU A 159 1.42 5.38 4.42
C LEU A 159 2.17 5.98 5.61
N ASP A 160 3.37 6.53 5.39
CA ASP A 160 4.14 7.28 6.38
C ASP A 160 3.39 8.54 6.81
N GLY A 161 2.88 9.32 5.85
CA GLY A 161 2.06 10.49 6.15
C GLY A 161 0.76 10.18 6.90
N VAL A 162 0.14 9.02 6.68
CA VAL A 162 -1.03 8.57 7.47
C VAL A 162 -0.60 8.07 8.85
N SER A 163 0.54 7.37 8.93
CA SER A 163 1.14 6.95 10.20
C SER A 163 1.44 8.14 11.09
N ASP A 164 2.09 9.18 10.57
CA ASP A 164 2.45 10.40 11.30
C ASP A 164 1.19 11.11 11.83
N MET A 165 0.15 11.30 10.99
CA MET A 165 -1.12 11.88 11.47
C MET A 165 -1.75 11.07 12.60
N MET A 166 -1.75 9.75 12.52
CA MET A 166 -2.31 8.91 13.58
C MET A 166 -1.42 8.91 14.83
N SER A 167 -0.11 9.13 14.68
CA SER A 167 0.81 9.33 15.80
C SER A 167 0.56 10.66 16.51
N ASP A 168 0.41 11.74 15.74
CA ASP A 168 0.09 13.08 16.26
C ASP A 168 -1.25 13.04 17.03
N LEU A 169 -2.24 12.31 16.52
CA LEU A 169 -3.52 12.08 17.19
C LEU A 169 -3.35 11.46 18.58
N ASN A 170 -2.51 10.42 18.65
CA ASN A 170 -2.21 9.73 19.90
C ASN A 170 -1.44 10.64 20.86
N ASP A 171 -0.54 11.47 20.35
CA ASP A 171 0.22 12.42 21.16
C ASP A 171 -0.69 13.53 21.72
N TYR A 172 -1.64 14.06 20.95
CA TYR A 172 -2.65 14.98 21.45
C TYR A 172 -3.51 14.33 22.55
N ALA A 173 -3.93 13.08 22.37
CA ALA A 173 -4.68 12.35 23.39
C ALA A 173 -3.87 12.20 24.70
N LEU A 174 -2.59 11.82 24.60
CA LEU A 174 -1.72 11.72 25.77
C LEU A 174 -1.50 13.08 26.46
N ASP A 175 -1.37 14.16 25.69
CA ASP A 175 -1.21 15.50 26.24
C ASP A 175 -2.48 16.00 26.94
N MET A 176 -3.67 15.69 26.40
CA MET A 176 -4.94 15.94 27.09
C MET A 176 -5.01 15.22 28.43
N ASN A 177 -4.58 13.95 28.50
CA ASN A 177 -4.55 13.17 29.74
C ASN A 177 -3.59 13.78 30.78
N VAL A 178 -2.39 14.18 30.35
CA VAL A 178 -1.41 14.85 31.23
C VAL A 178 -1.95 16.18 31.75
N THR A 179 -2.54 16.99 30.87
CA THR A 179 -3.12 18.29 31.20
C THR A 179 -4.28 18.14 32.18
N ALA A 180 -5.17 17.17 31.96
CA ALA A 180 -6.23 16.81 32.89
C ALA A 180 -5.71 16.39 34.27
N GLY A 181 -4.63 15.60 34.32
CA GLY A 181 -3.98 15.21 35.57
C GLY A 181 -3.43 16.41 36.36
N LYS A 182 -2.86 17.41 35.67
CA LYS A 182 -2.43 18.65 36.32
C LYS A 182 -3.61 19.47 36.84
N ILE A 183 -4.70 19.57 36.07
CA ILE A 183 -5.92 20.25 36.52
C ILE A 183 -6.45 19.60 37.80
N SER A 184 -6.57 18.27 37.83
CA SER A 184 -6.98 17.52 39.04
C SER A 184 -6.03 17.79 40.22
N SER A 185 -4.72 17.81 39.98
CA SER A 185 -3.73 18.12 41.01
C SER A 185 -3.90 19.55 41.55
N TYR A 186 -4.11 20.54 40.69
CA TYR A 186 -4.33 21.92 41.12
C TYR A 186 -5.66 22.09 41.83
N ALA A 187 -6.71 21.39 41.40
CA ALA A 187 -8.00 21.34 42.08
C ALA A 187 -7.83 20.75 43.49
N SER A 188 -7.16 19.61 43.64
CA SER A 188 -6.89 19.04 44.98
C SER A 188 -6.04 19.94 45.89
N ALA A 189 -5.22 20.81 45.31
CA ALA A 189 -4.40 21.80 46.02
C ALA A 189 -5.12 23.16 46.19
N LEU A 190 -6.38 23.28 45.74
CA LEU A 190 -7.26 24.39 46.01
C LEU A 190 -7.73 24.25 47.48
N ASP A 191 -6.83 24.61 48.41
CA ASP A 191 -7.09 24.62 49.86
C ASP A 191 -7.98 25.82 50.20
N CYS A 192 -9.25 25.71 49.81
CA CYS A 192 -10.29 26.67 50.13
C CYS A 192 -10.91 26.32 51.49
N ALA A 193 -11.55 27.27 52.16
CA ALA A 193 -12.34 26.99 53.36
C ALA A 193 -13.34 25.81 53.12
N ASP A 194 -13.64 25.02 54.16
CA ASP A 194 -14.40 23.74 54.09
C ASP A 194 -15.69 23.78 53.24
N ASP A 195 -16.28 24.96 53.03
CA ASP A 195 -17.54 25.15 52.31
C ASP A 195 -17.44 25.10 50.77
N TYR A 196 -16.24 24.95 50.18
CA TYR A 196 -16.04 24.89 48.71
C TYR A 196 -15.59 23.51 48.19
N SER A 197 -15.69 22.47 49.02
CA SER A 197 -15.26 21.12 48.65
C SER A 197 -15.97 20.58 47.39
N ASP A 198 -17.24 20.92 47.22
CA ASP A 198 -18.11 20.37 46.17
C ASP A 198 -17.72 20.90 44.77
N GLN A 199 -17.27 22.15 44.67
CA GLN A 199 -16.81 22.76 43.41
C GLN A 199 -15.44 22.22 43.02
N THR A 200 -14.55 22.07 43.99
CA THR A 200 -13.24 21.44 43.78
C THR A 200 -13.38 19.98 43.35
N GLU A 201 -14.30 19.23 43.96
CA GLU A 201 -14.66 17.88 43.53
C GLU A 201 -15.21 17.88 42.09
N SER A 202 -16.09 18.82 41.75
CA SER A 202 -16.65 18.94 40.40
C SER A 202 -15.60 19.25 39.33
N ILE A 203 -14.61 20.12 39.61
CA ILE A 203 -13.49 20.37 38.70
C ILE A 203 -12.62 19.11 38.56
N SER A 204 -12.35 18.42 39.66
CA SER A 204 -11.60 17.16 39.65
C SER A 204 -12.32 16.09 38.82
N ASP A 205 -13.63 15.93 38.98
CA ASP A 205 -14.43 14.98 38.21
C ASP A 205 -14.48 15.30 36.72
N ALA A 206 -14.63 16.59 36.37
CA ALA A 206 -14.57 17.05 34.98
C ALA A 206 -13.19 16.77 34.36
N SER A 207 -12.10 17.01 35.10
CA SER A 207 -10.75 16.66 34.66
C SER A 207 -10.56 15.15 34.52
N GLY A 208 -11.13 14.35 35.44
CA GLY A 208 -11.13 12.88 35.36
C GLY A 208 -11.83 12.39 34.10
N THR A 209 -12.94 13.03 33.72
CA THR A 209 -13.67 12.74 32.48
C THR A 209 -12.81 13.00 31.24
N ILE A 210 -12.06 14.11 31.20
CA ILE A 210 -11.15 14.41 30.09
C ILE A 210 -10.04 13.37 29.99
N ALA A 211 -9.42 13.01 31.11
CA ALA A 211 -8.38 12.01 31.19
C ALA A 211 -8.87 10.62 30.73
N GLU A 212 -10.06 10.20 31.16
CA GLU A 212 -10.67 8.93 30.76
C GLU A 212 -10.90 8.88 29.24
N TYR A 213 -11.50 9.91 28.66
CA TYR A 213 -11.74 9.94 27.21
C TYR A 213 -10.46 10.08 26.39
N ALA A 214 -9.46 10.78 26.90
CA ALA A 214 -8.14 10.83 26.28
C ALA A 214 -7.48 9.44 26.22
N VAL A 215 -7.61 8.64 27.29
CA VAL A 215 -7.14 7.25 27.28
C VAL A 215 -7.93 6.41 26.29
N LEU A 216 -9.26 6.54 26.24
CA LEU A 216 -10.09 5.80 25.26
C LEU A 216 -9.72 6.15 23.81
N ILE A 217 -9.45 7.41 23.49
CA ILE A 217 -8.96 7.83 22.17
C ILE A 217 -7.62 7.15 21.86
N SER A 218 -6.65 7.22 22.78
CA SER A 218 -5.33 6.59 22.62
C SER A 218 -5.42 5.07 22.44
N ASP A 219 -6.28 4.40 23.22
CA ASP A 219 -6.52 2.96 23.13
C ASP A 219 -7.18 2.57 21.80
N SER A 220 -8.12 3.37 21.29
CA SER A 220 -8.82 3.12 20.02
C SER A 220 -7.91 3.34 18.80
N ILE A 221 -6.92 4.23 18.88
CA ILE A 221 -5.84 4.35 17.88
C ILE A 221 -4.87 3.17 18.02
N GLY A 222 -4.57 2.80 19.26
CA GLY A 222 -3.78 1.64 19.60
C GLY A 222 -2.42 1.61 18.90
N THR A 223 -2.12 0.52 18.21
CA THR A 223 -0.85 0.33 17.51
C THR A 223 -0.89 0.71 16.04
N LEU A 224 -2.01 1.28 15.55
CA LEU A 224 -2.21 1.58 14.13
C LEU A 224 -1.09 2.44 13.52
N PRO A 225 -0.65 3.57 14.13
CA PRO A 225 0.44 4.37 13.57
C PRO A 225 1.70 3.53 13.35
N ARG A 226 2.08 2.76 14.38
CA ARG A 226 3.28 1.91 14.32
C ARG A 226 3.18 0.83 13.25
N GLU A 227 2.02 0.20 13.07
CA GLU A 227 1.87 -0.84 12.04
C GLU A 227 1.83 -0.24 10.63
N LEU A 228 1.24 0.95 10.44
CA LEU A 228 1.31 1.70 9.18
C LEU A 228 2.74 2.15 8.85
N GLY A 229 3.47 2.68 9.83
CA GLY A 229 4.89 3.04 9.69
C GLY A 229 5.75 1.82 9.33
N LYS A 230 5.57 0.68 10.01
CA LYS A 230 6.25 -0.57 9.63
C LYS A 230 5.87 -1.05 8.23
N MET A 231 4.61 -0.89 7.82
CA MET A 231 4.18 -1.26 6.47
C MET A 231 4.84 -0.36 5.43
N SER A 232 4.89 0.95 5.69
CA SER A 232 5.63 1.93 4.89
C SER A 232 7.10 1.54 4.76
N ASP A 233 7.80 1.32 5.88
CA ASP A 233 9.21 0.90 5.91
C ASP A 233 9.44 -0.40 5.14
N ASN A 234 8.56 -1.39 5.33
CA ASN A 234 8.66 -2.65 4.61
C ASN A 234 8.45 -2.46 3.10
N ILE A 235 7.54 -1.60 2.66
CA ILE A 235 7.33 -1.32 1.24
C ILE A 235 8.52 -0.55 0.66
N ALA A 236 9.04 0.46 1.36
CA ALA A 236 10.20 1.23 0.92
C ALA A 236 11.46 0.36 0.85
N GLU A 237 11.79 -0.36 1.92
CA GLU A 237 13.02 -1.14 2.00
C GLU A 237 12.91 -2.43 1.20
N ASN A 238 11.88 -3.24 1.47
CA ASN A 238 11.75 -4.56 0.84
C ASN A 238 11.12 -4.46 -0.54
N GLY A 239 10.10 -3.63 -0.74
CA GLY A 239 9.43 -3.50 -2.03
C GLY A 239 10.38 -3.03 -3.12
N ASP A 240 11.13 -1.94 -2.86
CA ASP A 240 12.13 -1.43 -3.80
C ASP A 240 13.23 -2.47 -4.05
N THR A 241 13.76 -3.08 -2.98
CA THR A 241 14.76 -4.15 -3.06
C THR A 241 14.27 -5.31 -3.92
N TYR A 242 13.11 -5.89 -3.61
CA TYR A 242 12.60 -7.07 -4.31
C TYR A 242 12.29 -6.77 -5.78
N VAL A 243 11.62 -5.65 -6.07
CA VAL A 243 11.29 -5.27 -7.45
C VAL A 243 12.56 -4.98 -8.25
N ASN A 244 13.51 -4.23 -7.67
CA ASN A 244 14.75 -3.90 -8.35
C ASN A 244 15.65 -5.13 -8.56
N TYR A 245 15.88 -5.95 -7.54
CA TYR A 245 16.73 -7.13 -7.68
C TYR A 245 16.09 -8.19 -8.59
N ALA A 246 14.80 -8.49 -8.42
CA ALA A 246 14.13 -9.50 -9.26
C ALA A 246 14.03 -9.02 -10.71
N GLY A 247 13.62 -7.77 -10.93
CA GLY A 247 13.50 -7.20 -12.28
C GLY A 247 14.86 -7.06 -12.96
N LEU A 248 15.91 -6.60 -12.25
CA LEU A 248 17.27 -6.52 -12.80
C LEU A 248 17.82 -7.92 -13.11
N ALA A 249 17.61 -8.90 -12.22
CA ALA A 249 18.02 -10.28 -12.48
C ALA A 249 17.33 -10.84 -13.72
N LEU A 250 16.03 -10.59 -13.90
CA LEU A 250 15.30 -11.04 -15.07
C LEU A 250 15.81 -10.37 -16.36
N ALA A 251 15.98 -9.05 -16.34
CA ALA A 251 16.53 -8.29 -17.47
C ALA A 251 17.93 -8.80 -17.83
N ALA A 252 18.79 -9.05 -16.83
CA ALA A 252 20.13 -9.59 -17.02
C ALA A 252 20.10 -11.01 -17.63
N LEU A 253 19.21 -11.88 -17.17
CA LEU A 253 19.03 -13.21 -17.74
C LEU A 253 18.51 -13.16 -19.18
N GLY A 254 17.59 -12.24 -19.49
CA GLY A 254 17.10 -12.03 -20.85
C GLY A 254 18.16 -11.48 -21.80
N VAL A 255 18.99 -10.53 -21.33
CA VAL A 255 20.16 -10.03 -22.08
C VAL A 255 21.17 -11.16 -22.28
N LEU A 256 21.45 -11.98 -21.26
CA LEU A 256 22.33 -13.14 -21.39
C LEU A 256 21.80 -14.13 -22.44
N TYR A 257 20.51 -14.44 -22.41
CA TYR A 257 19.86 -15.28 -23.43
C TYR A 257 20.08 -14.72 -24.84
N ALA A 258 19.85 -13.41 -25.03
CA ALA A 258 20.03 -12.76 -26.32
C ALA A 258 21.49 -12.73 -26.77
N VAL A 259 22.45 -12.48 -25.87
CA VAL A 259 23.89 -12.47 -26.17
C VAL A 259 24.35 -13.86 -26.60
N LEU A 260 23.94 -14.92 -25.90
CA LEU A 260 24.24 -16.30 -26.30
C LEU A 260 23.71 -16.62 -27.70
N GLY A 261 22.49 -16.16 -27.99
CA GLY A 261 21.86 -16.29 -29.30
C GLY A 261 22.59 -15.54 -30.41
N LEU A 262 23.00 -14.29 -30.15
CA LEU A 262 23.77 -13.47 -31.08
C LEU A 262 25.16 -14.06 -31.34
N LEU A 263 25.85 -14.53 -30.29
CA LEU A 263 27.12 -15.25 -30.45
C LEU A 263 26.94 -16.49 -31.32
N GLY A 264 25.90 -17.29 -31.10
CA GLY A 264 25.59 -18.42 -31.95
C GLY A 264 25.26 -18.05 -33.39
N THR A 265 24.62 -16.91 -33.61
CA THR A 265 24.25 -16.42 -34.95
C THR A 265 25.47 -15.87 -35.71
N LEU A 266 26.37 -15.17 -35.02
CA LEU A 266 27.56 -14.55 -35.61
C LEU A 266 28.72 -15.52 -35.76
N CYS A 267 28.84 -16.55 -34.89
CA CYS A 267 29.99 -17.43 -34.93
C CYS A 267 30.10 -18.18 -36.26
N PHE A 268 31.33 -18.35 -36.73
CA PHE A 268 31.61 -19.13 -37.93
C PHE A 268 31.63 -20.61 -37.59
N GLU A 269 30.96 -21.42 -38.40
CA GLU A 269 31.01 -22.88 -38.29
C GLU A 269 32.09 -23.36 -39.26
N GLY A 270 33.18 -23.93 -38.72
CA GLY A 270 34.32 -24.38 -39.52
C GLY A 270 34.81 -25.75 -39.07
N LYS A 271 35.29 -26.55 -40.02
CA LYS A 271 35.68 -27.96 -39.83
C LYS A 271 36.75 -28.19 -38.76
N GLN A 272 37.64 -27.21 -38.55
CA GLN A 272 38.78 -27.33 -37.62
C GLN A 272 38.43 -26.98 -36.16
N ASN A 273 37.26 -26.40 -35.90
CA ASN A 273 36.87 -26.07 -34.52
C ASN A 273 36.10 -27.23 -33.89
N PRO A 274 36.64 -27.87 -32.84
CA PRO A 274 36.02 -29.06 -32.22
C PRO A 274 34.64 -28.80 -31.63
N VAL A 275 34.30 -27.52 -31.37
CA VAL A 275 33.08 -27.12 -30.67
C VAL A 275 31.93 -26.72 -31.60
N ARG A 276 32.11 -26.76 -32.95
CA ARG A 276 31.07 -26.36 -33.93
C ARG A 276 30.29 -25.12 -33.46
N CYS A 277 31.04 -24.02 -33.31
CA CYS A 277 30.71 -22.88 -32.48
C CYS A 277 29.25 -22.39 -32.60
N ALA A 278 28.76 -22.10 -33.82
CA ALA A 278 27.40 -21.59 -34.04
C ALA A 278 26.33 -22.58 -33.55
N THR A 279 26.41 -23.84 -33.99
CA THR A 279 25.49 -24.90 -33.58
C THR A 279 25.52 -25.15 -32.07
N GLY A 280 26.70 -25.14 -31.45
CA GLY A 280 26.86 -25.29 -30.01
C GLY A 280 26.18 -24.18 -29.22
N TRP A 281 26.49 -22.91 -29.53
CA TRP A 281 25.90 -21.76 -28.83
C TRP A 281 24.40 -21.65 -29.03
N LEU A 282 23.87 -21.90 -30.24
CA LEU A 282 22.43 -21.90 -30.48
C LEU A 282 21.72 -23.03 -29.73
N ALA A 283 22.35 -24.21 -29.60
CA ALA A 283 21.82 -25.30 -28.77
C ALA A 283 21.76 -24.92 -27.29
N THR A 284 22.84 -24.33 -26.77
CA THR A 284 22.90 -23.83 -25.38
C THR A 284 21.87 -22.73 -25.14
N THR A 285 21.72 -21.79 -26.07
CA THR A 285 20.72 -20.72 -26.02
C THR A 285 19.32 -21.29 -25.92
N ASN A 286 18.99 -22.32 -26.71
CA ASN A 286 17.68 -22.95 -26.66
C ASN A 286 17.43 -23.72 -25.36
N ALA A 287 18.45 -24.39 -24.82
CA ALA A 287 18.34 -25.04 -23.51
C ALA A 287 18.09 -24.01 -22.40
N PHE A 288 18.82 -22.89 -22.44
CA PHE A 288 18.61 -21.77 -21.52
C PHE A 288 17.24 -21.10 -21.72
N GLY A 289 16.75 -21.02 -22.95
CA GLY A 289 15.42 -20.53 -23.27
C GLY A 289 14.29 -21.32 -22.60
N VAL A 290 14.42 -22.65 -22.49
CA VAL A 290 13.44 -23.47 -21.74
C VAL A 290 13.39 -23.07 -20.27
N LEU A 291 14.56 -22.88 -19.63
CA LEU A 291 14.64 -22.41 -18.24
C LEU A 291 13.98 -21.03 -18.10
N MET A 292 14.29 -20.11 -19.01
CA MET A 292 13.72 -18.77 -19.01
C MET A 292 12.21 -18.76 -19.21
N LEU A 293 11.65 -19.63 -20.06
CA LEU A 293 10.20 -19.75 -20.23
C LEU A 293 9.51 -20.12 -18.91
N ILE A 294 10.11 -21.01 -18.11
CA ILE A 294 9.58 -21.41 -16.81
C ILE A 294 9.65 -20.24 -15.82
N ILE A 295 10.78 -19.54 -15.75
CA ILE A 295 10.97 -18.40 -14.84
C ILE A 295 9.97 -17.29 -15.17
N ILE A 296 9.86 -16.88 -16.44
CA ILE A 296 8.92 -15.83 -16.86
C ILE A 296 7.47 -16.26 -16.58
N ALA A 297 7.11 -17.52 -16.81
CA ALA A 297 5.76 -17.99 -16.53
C ALA A 297 5.42 -18.00 -15.03
N LEU A 298 6.39 -18.22 -14.15
CA LEU A 298 6.20 -18.10 -12.70
C LEU A 298 6.01 -16.65 -12.27
N LEU A 299 6.81 -15.73 -12.81
CA LEU A 299 6.66 -14.29 -12.55
C LEU A 299 5.31 -13.77 -13.03
N LEU A 300 4.92 -14.17 -14.23
CA LEU A 300 3.63 -13.81 -14.81
C LEU A 300 2.46 -14.37 -13.99
N ALA A 301 2.62 -15.52 -13.33
CA ALA A 301 1.64 -16.02 -12.37
C ALA A 301 1.58 -15.16 -11.09
N ALA A 302 2.71 -14.69 -10.56
CA ALA A 302 2.72 -13.78 -9.42
C ALA A 302 2.08 -12.41 -9.77
N GLU A 303 2.44 -11.84 -10.91
CA GLU A 303 1.91 -10.58 -11.42
C GLU A 303 0.41 -10.65 -11.73
N LEU A 304 -0.05 -11.72 -12.38
CA LEU A 304 -1.48 -11.96 -12.56
C LEU A 304 -2.18 -12.11 -11.21
N THR A 305 -1.61 -12.84 -10.24
CA THR A 305 -2.24 -12.97 -8.92
C THR A 305 -2.44 -11.59 -8.28
N ALA A 306 -1.40 -10.75 -8.26
CA ALA A 306 -1.48 -9.39 -7.71
C ALA A 306 -2.46 -8.51 -8.50
N GLY A 307 -2.35 -8.49 -9.84
CA GLY A 307 -3.19 -7.67 -10.71
C GLY A 307 -4.66 -8.08 -10.68
N LEU A 308 -4.97 -9.37 -10.55
CA LEU A 308 -6.34 -9.87 -10.41
C LEU A 308 -6.96 -9.45 -9.07
N VAL A 309 -6.22 -9.60 -7.96
CA VAL A 309 -6.71 -9.19 -6.62
C VAL A 309 -6.91 -7.68 -6.57
N LEU A 310 -5.94 -6.89 -7.02
CA LEU A 310 -6.03 -5.44 -7.02
C LEU A 310 -7.09 -4.93 -8.00
N GLY A 311 -7.19 -5.54 -9.18
CA GLY A 311 -8.24 -5.22 -10.15
C GLY A 311 -9.64 -5.48 -9.60
N ASP A 312 -9.86 -6.62 -8.94
CA ASP A 312 -11.17 -6.92 -8.32
C ASP A 312 -11.45 -6.03 -7.11
N PHE A 313 -10.43 -5.70 -6.30
CA PHE A 313 -10.53 -4.75 -5.19
C PHE A 313 -10.97 -3.36 -5.68
N CYS A 314 -10.36 -2.87 -6.77
CA CYS A 314 -10.68 -1.58 -7.36
C CYS A 314 -12.03 -1.57 -8.09
N ALA A 315 -12.46 -2.72 -8.62
CA ALA A 315 -13.75 -2.91 -9.26
C ALA A 315 -14.86 -3.37 -8.29
N ALA A 316 -14.62 -3.35 -6.98
CA ALA A 316 -15.63 -3.75 -6.01
C ALA A 316 -16.90 -2.87 -6.17
N ASP A 317 -18.09 -3.49 -6.14
CA ASP A 317 -19.37 -2.80 -6.38
C ASP A 317 -19.62 -1.64 -5.39
N VAL A 318 -19.04 -1.74 -4.20
CA VAL A 318 -19.10 -0.73 -3.13
C VAL A 318 -18.02 0.35 -3.27
N GLY A 319 -17.10 0.23 -4.22
CA GLY A 319 -15.93 1.09 -4.40
C GLY A 319 -14.73 0.66 -3.55
N PRO A 320 -13.52 1.10 -3.91
CA PRO A 320 -12.28 0.61 -3.31
C PRO A 320 -12.08 1.06 -1.86
N SER A 321 -12.59 2.24 -1.45
CA SER A 321 -12.56 2.66 -0.05
C SER A 321 -13.34 1.72 0.86
N ASN A 322 -14.53 1.28 0.42
CA ASN A 322 -15.34 0.33 1.19
C ASN A 322 -14.72 -1.08 1.19
N ALA A 323 -14.09 -1.49 0.10
CA ALA A 323 -13.33 -2.73 0.07
C ALA A 323 -12.13 -2.68 1.04
N PHE A 324 -11.47 -1.53 1.17
CA PHE A 324 -10.38 -1.33 2.13
C PHE A 324 -10.87 -1.46 3.58
N VAL A 325 -12.00 -0.84 3.90
CA VAL A 325 -12.65 -0.98 5.21
C VAL A 325 -12.98 -2.44 5.53
N ALA A 326 -13.53 -3.17 4.56
CA ALA A 326 -13.83 -4.59 4.73
C ALA A 326 -12.58 -5.44 5.01
N ILE A 327 -11.45 -5.16 4.34
CA ILE A 327 -10.18 -5.82 4.64
C ILE A 327 -9.75 -5.53 6.08
N MET A 328 -9.81 -4.26 6.52
CA MET A 328 -9.45 -3.89 7.89
C MET A 328 -10.36 -4.56 8.93
N GLN A 329 -11.66 -4.65 8.64
CA GLN A 329 -12.63 -5.40 9.45
C GLN A 329 -12.25 -6.88 9.57
N SER A 330 -11.87 -7.53 8.47
CA SER A 330 -11.54 -8.95 8.49
C SER A 330 -10.25 -9.31 9.23
N GLN A 331 -9.32 -8.36 9.40
CA GLN A 331 -8.08 -8.59 10.14
C GLN A 331 -8.25 -8.40 11.65
N GLN A 332 -9.35 -7.79 12.07
CA GLN A 332 -9.65 -7.50 13.45
C GLN A 332 -10.74 -8.45 13.96
N ASP A 333 -10.33 -9.59 14.51
CA ASP A 333 -11.21 -10.66 15.03
C ASP A 333 -12.07 -10.27 16.26
N ASP A 334 -12.01 -9.02 16.74
CA ASP A 334 -12.65 -8.60 17.99
C ASP A 334 -13.94 -7.79 17.74
N ASP A 335 -15.04 -8.23 18.35
CA ASP A 335 -16.41 -7.66 18.28
C ASP A 335 -16.54 -6.18 18.72
N ASN A 336 -15.48 -5.55 19.26
CA ASN A 336 -15.50 -4.20 19.85
C ASN A 336 -14.48 -3.25 19.21
N ASN A 337 -14.24 -3.34 17.89
CA ASN A 337 -13.15 -2.58 17.30
C ASN A 337 -13.55 -1.16 16.88
N GLU A 338 -13.48 -0.23 17.82
CA GLU A 338 -13.62 1.23 17.56
C GLU A 338 -12.64 1.72 16.47
N GLY A 339 -11.49 1.04 16.30
CA GLY A 339 -10.52 1.33 15.24
C GLY A 339 -11.08 1.08 13.84
N VAL A 340 -11.93 0.07 13.65
CA VAL A 340 -12.65 -0.14 12.36
C VAL A 340 -13.56 1.03 12.08
N GLU A 341 -14.39 1.43 13.05
CA GLU A 341 -15.37 2.49 12.86
C GLU A 341 -14.67 3.82 12.52
N LEU A 342 -13.50 4.06 13.11
CA LEU A 342 -12.65 5.21 12.81
C LEU A 342 -12.14 5.18 11.36
N ILE A 343 -11.61 4.04 10.92
CA ILE A 343 -11.11 3.87 9.55
C ILE A 343 -12.26 3.96 8.56
N ASP A 344 -13.41 3.36 8.85
CA ASP A 344 -14.62 3.44 8.01
C ASP A 344 -15.07 4.88 7.82
N PHE A 345 -15.17 5.63 8.91
CA PHE A 345 -15.52 7.05 8.86
C PHE A 345 -14.53 7.85 8.00
N TYR A 346 -13.21 7.71 8.22
CA TYR A 346 -12.23 8.49 7.46
C TYR A 346 -12.03 8.03 6.02
N ALA A 347 -12.24 6.75 5.71
CA ALA A 347 -12.14 6.23 4.35
C ALA A 347 -13.36 6.60 3.49
N THR A 348 -14.53 6.75 4.10
CA THR A 348 -15.80 6.98 3.37
C THR A 348 -16.37 8.39 3.53
N CYS A 349 -16.01 9.11 4.60
CA CYS A 349 -16.69 10.31 5.09
C CYS A 349 -18.20 10.11 5.28
N GLN A 350 -18.64 8.89 5.58
CA GLN A 350 -20.05 8.59 5.85
C GLN A 350 -20.26 8.30 7.34
N GLY A 351 -21.45 8.66 7.83
CA GLY A 351 -21.82 8.45 9.22
C GLY A 351 -21.42 9.60 10.14
N THR A 352 -21.45 9.33 11.44
CA THR A 352 -21.02 10.26 12.50
C THR A 352 -19.58 9.95 12.84
N ASN A 353 -18.73 10.97 13.01
CA ASN A 353 -17.36 10.75 13.45
C ASN A 353 -17.41 10.05 14.82
N PRO A 354 -16.84 8.84 14.97
CA PRO A 354 -16.87 8.10 16.24
C PRO A 354 -16.20 8.88 17.37
N MET A 355 -15.25 9.78 17.05
CA MET A 355 -14.58 10.64 18.01
C MET A 355 -15.45 11.79 18.52
N THR A 356 -16.53 12.15 17.83
CA THR A 356 -17.40 13.28 18.25
C THR A 356 -17.96 13.09 19.65
N LYS A 357 -18.31 11.85 20.05
CA LYS A 357 -18.80 11.59 21.40
C LYS A 357 -17.76 11.94 22.47
N TYR A 358 -16.51 11.59 22.23
CA TYR A 358 -15.39 11.84 23.16
C TYR A 358 -15.08 13.33 23.23
N LEU A 359 -15.06 13.98 22.07
CA LEU A 359 -14.81 15.40 21.94
C LEU A 359 -15.90 16.27 22.55
N ASP A 360 -17.18 15.96 22.31
CA ASP A 360 -18.30 16.67 22.91
C ASP A 360 -18.28 16.55 24.43
N ALA A 361 -17.91 15.38 24.97
CA ALA A 361 -17.79 15.16 26.40
C ALA A 361 -16.62 15.94 27.01
N GLN A 362 -15.46 15.98 26.33
CA GLN A 362 -14.32 16.79 26.75
C GLN A 362 -14.64 18.30 26.70
N GLN A 363 -15.30 18.77 25.65
CA GLN A 363 -15.73 20.17 25.52
C GLN A 363 -16.75 20.54 26.60
N ALA A 364 -17.69 19.66 26.93
CA ALA A 364 -18.64 19.86 28.02
C ALA A 364 -17.94 19.91 29.38
N ALA A 365 -16.95 19.06 29.62
CA ALA A 365 -16.13 19.08 30.83
C ALA A 365 -15.33 20.39 30.96
N VAL A 366 -14.69 20.84 29.88
CA VAL A 366 -13.99 22.13 29.82
C VAL A 366 -14.94 23.30 30.11
N THR A 367 -16.14 23.29 29.51
CA THR A 367 -17.15 24.33 29.71
C THR A 367 -17.60 24.35 31.17
N ASN A 368 -17.88 23.18 31.77
CA ASN A 368 -18.26 23.08 33.18
C ASN A 368 -17.16 23.63 34.11
N MET A 369 -15.90 23.24 33.88
CA MET A 369 -14.78 23.80 34.67
C MET A 369 -14.65 25.31 34.50
N THR A 370 -14.80 25.82 33.28
CA THR A 370 -14.72 27.26 32.99
C THR A 370 -15.85 28.02 33.67
N ASP A 371 -17.08 27.51 33.61
CA ASP A 371 -18.25 28.10 34.27
C ASP A 371 -18.06 28.14 35.80
N ILE A 372 -17.58 27.05 36.42
CA ILE A 372 -17.26 27.00 37.86
C ILE A 372 -16.18 28.04 38.20
N LEU A 373 -15.10 28.09 37.42
CA LEU A 373 -13.98 29.02 37.68
C LEU A 373 -14.41 30.47 37.52
N ASP A 374 -15.24 30.80 36.53
CA ASP A 374 -15.75 32.15 36.31
C ASP A 374 -16.76 32.56 37.39
N GLU A 375 -17.67 31.65 37.77
CA GLU A 375 -18.68 31.91 38.81
C GLU A 375 -18.02 32.13 40.19
N TYR A 376 -16.98 31.35 40.51
CA TYR A 376 -16.28 31.42 41.80
C TYR A 376 -14.99 32.25 41.77
N LYS A 377 -14.69 32.92 40.65
CA LYS A 377 -13.43 33.67 40.45
C LYS A 377 -13.11 34.64 41.58
N ASP A 378 -14.06 35.51 41.92
CA ASP A 378 -13.84 36.53 42.94
C ASP A 378 -13.72 35.92 44.34
N LEU A 379 -14.36 34.77 44.58
CA LEU A 379 -14.26 34.00 45.82
C LEU A 379 -12.91 33.28 45.96
N PHE A 380 -12.37 32.75 44.86
CA PHE A 380 -11.12 32.00 44.84
C PHE A 380 -9.87 32.89 44.91
N ILE A 381 -9.90 34.07 44.29
CA ILE A 381 -8.72 34.94 44.17
C ILE A 381 -8.52 35.83 45.41
N HIS A 382 -9.59 36.17 46.13
CA HIS A 382 -9.53 37.11 47.25
C HIS A 382 -9.42 36.38 48.59
N GLU A 383 -8.63 36.94 49.51
CA GLU A 383 -8.44 36.38 50.86
C GLU A 383 -9.53 36.85 51.84
N ASN A 384 -10.01 38.09 51.68
CA ASN A 384 -11.01 38.70 52.56
C ASN A 384 -12.10 39.41 51.75
N MET A 385 -13.31 39.44 52.31
CA MET A 385 -14.42 40.23 51.77
C MET A 385 -15.19 40.92 52.90
N CYS A 386 -15.74 42.09 52.61
CA CYS A 386 -16.63 42.83 53.49
C CYS A 386 -18.07 42.59 53.08
N CYS A 387 -18.84 41.87 53.89
CA CYS A 387 -20.24 41.59 53.62
C CYS A 387 -21.17 42.48 54.45
N ASP A 388 -22.37 42.78 53.94
CA ASP A 388 -23.42 43.39 54.75
C ASP A 388 -23.70 42.53 56.00
N SER A 389 -23.96 43.19 57.13
CA SER A 389 -24.38 42.58 58.40
C SER A 389 -25.59 41.64 58.32
N SER A 390 -26.35 41.70 57.23
CA SER A 390 -27.49 40.83 56.94
C SER A 390 -27.12 39.53 56.21
N TYR A 391 -25.86 39.39 55.78
CA TYR A 391 -25.38 38.23 55.04
C TYR A 391 -25.37 36.98 55.93
N ASP A 392 -26.07 35.95 55.48
CA ASP A 392 -26.06 34.63 56.11
C ASP A 392 -24.82 33.86 55.62
N THR A 393 -23.84 33.67 56.51
CA THR A 393 -22.62 32.93 56.21
C THR A 393 -22.88 31.47 55.84
N ASN A 394 -24.09 30.96 56.06
CA ASN A 394 -24.47 29.60 55.67
C ASN A 394 -24.98 29.48 54.22
N ASN A 395 -25.13 30.60 53.47
CA ASN A 395 -25.59 30.59 52.09
C ASN A 395 -24.57 31.24 51.14
N ILE A 396 -23.62 30.42 50.69
CA ILE A 396 -22.46 30.83 49.89
C ILE A 396 -22.75 30.59 48.40
N SER A 397 -23.89 31.09 47.91
CA SER A 397 -24.07 31.16 46.46
C SER A 397 -23.25 32.36 45.93
N PRO A 398 -22.45 32.20 44.86
CA PRO A 398 -21.63 33.28 44.32
C PRO A 398 -22.41 34.57 44.01
N ASP A 399 -23.62 34.44 43.45
CA ASP A 399 -24.50 35.59 43.18
C ASP A 399 -24.88 36.37 44.45
N THR A 400 -25.21 35.67 45.54
CA THR A 400 -25.55 36.30 46.82
C THR A 400 -24.33 36.95 47.46
N VAL A 401 -23.15 36.30 47.36
CA VAL A 401 -21.88 36.86 47.84
C VAL A 401 -21.53 38.12 47.06
N ALA A 402 -21.53 38.06 45.73
CA ALA A 402 -21.21 39.20 44.87
C ALA A 402 -22.18 40.37 45.06
N ALA A 403 -23.47 40.10 45.33
CA ALA A 403 -24.45 41.13 45.61
C ALA A 403 -24.32 41.74 47.02
N SER A 404 -23.85 40.97 48.00
CA SER A 404 -23.87 41.33 49.42
C SER A 404 -22.48 41.65 50.00
N CYS A 405 -21.41 41.45 49.23
CA CYS A 405 -20.04 41.58 49.69
C CYS A 405 -19.15 42.37 48.73
N THR A 406 -18.13 43.05 49.27
CA THR A 406 -17.07 43.73 48.53
C THR A 406 -15.76 42.97 48.76
N PHE A 407 -15.13 42.50 47.68
CA PHE A 407 -13.89 41.73 47.75
C PHE A 407 -12.66 42.64 47.90
N TYR A 408 -11.68 42.21 48.71
CA TYR A 408 -10.41 42.93 48.90
C TYR A 408 -9.24 42.05 48.49
N SER A 409 -8.35 42.61 47.67
CA SER A 409 -7.14 41.91 47.22
C SER A 409 -6.11 41.81 48.35
N ALA A 410 -5.23 40.81 48.26
CA ALA A 410 -4.07 40.64 49.15
C ALA A 410 -3.12 41.86 49.17
N SER A 411 -3.22 42.77 48.19
CA SER A 411 -2.46 44.02 48.12
C SER A 411 -3.06 45.16 48.96
N ASN A 412 -4.27 45.01 49.50
CA ASN A 412 -4.89 45.95 50.44
C ASN A 412 -5.55 45.22 51.63
N PRO A 413 -4.78 44.42 52.39
CA PRO A 413 -5.32 43.59 53.47
C PRO A 413 -5.82 44.43 54.66
N SER A 414 -5.35 45.67 54.78
CA SER A 414 -5.73 46.60 55.84
C SER A 414 -7.17 47.11 55.76
N ALA A 415 -7.86 46.89 54.65
CA ALA A 415 -9.23 47.34 54.46
C ALA A 415 -10.28 46.39 55.06
N CYS A 416 -9.92 45.12 55.29
CA CYS A 416 -10.84 44.13 55.85
C CYS A 416 -10.08 42.94 56.45
N THR A 417 -9.99 42.87 57.78
CA THR A 417 -9.41 41.72 58.51
C THR A 417 -10.55 40.88 59.08
N THR A 418 -10.49 39.55 59.04
CA THR A 418 -11.55 38.67 59.57
C THR A 418 -11.99 39.10 60.98
N ASP A 419 -13.30 39.09 61.24
CA ASP A 419 -13.95 39.55 62.48
C ASP A 419 -13.85 41.06 62.78
N SER A 420 -13.33 41.87 61.84
CA SER A 420 -13.39 43.33 61.92
C SER A 420 -14.62 43.90 61.22
N VAL A 421 -14.97 45.14 61.57
CA VAL A 421 -16.05 45.87 60.91
C VAL A 421 -15.45 46.62 59.72
N CYS A 422 -16.19 46.66 58.62
CA CYS A 422 -15.77 47.31 57.39
C CYS A 422 -16.86 48.24 56.85
N ASP A 423 -16.42 49.13 55.96
CA ASP A 423 -17.28 50.10 55.28
C ASP A 423 -17.85 49.46 54.01
N TYR A 424 -19.04 48.85 54.12
CA TYR A 424 -19.74 48.23 53.00
C TYR A 424 -20.53 49.28 52.21
N ASN A 425 -20.32 49.32 50.89
CA ASN A 425 -21.03 50.20 49.95
C ASN A 425 -20.99 51.70 50.33
N GLY A 426 -19.87 52.17 50.91
CA GLY A 426 -19.66 53.56 51.31
C GLY A 426 -20.37 53.99 52.61
N GLY A 427 -21.02 53.06 53.32
CA GLY A 427 -21.47 53.27 54.70
C GLY A 427 -20.29 53.13 55.69
N THR A 428 -20.40 53.73 56.86
CA THR A 428 -19.37 53.63 57.90
C THR A 428 -19.70 52.52 58.89
N ASN A 429 -18.83 51.53 59.05
CA ASN A 429 -18.92 50.41 59.99
C ASN A 429 -20.24 49.60 59.87
N ASN A 430 -20.73 49.37 58.66
CA ASN A 430 -22.00 48.69 58.39
C ASN A 430 -21.84 47.27 57.80
N GLY A 431 -20.62 46.82 57.53
CA GLY A 431 -20.34 45.45 57.10
C GLY A 431 -19.45 44.68 58.07
N GLY A 432 -19.47 43.36 57.97
CA GLY A 432 -18.56 42.45 58.67
C GLY A 432 -17.54 41.88 57.71
N CYS A 433 -16.28 41.88 58.12
CA CYS A 433 -15.22 41.19 57.39
C CYS A 433 -15.26 39.70 57.65
N VAL A 434 -15.41 38.94 56.58
CA VAL A 434 -15.34 37.48 56.59
C VAL A 434 -14.17 37.04 55.73
N ALA A 435 -13.60 35.89 56.07
CA ALA A 435 -12.66 35.23 55.18
C ALA A 435 -13.39 34.92 53.87
N ALA A 436 -12.76 35.25 52.75
CA ALA A 436 -13.21 34.72 51.46
C ALA A 436 -12.74 33.27 51.30
N GLY A 437 -12.97 32.67 50.14
CA GLY A 437 -12.48 31.32 49.86
C GLY A 437 -10.98 31.20 50.10
N GLY A 438 -10.22 32.28 49.82
CA GLY A 438 -8.83 32.42 50.23
C GLY A 438 -7.91 31.36 49.63
N CYS A 439 -8.33 30.76 48.53
CA CYS A 439 -7.62 29.66 47.90
C CYS A 439 -6.26 30.15 47.39
N LEU A 440 -5.30 29.24 47.30
CA LEU A 440 -3.99 29.56 46.75
C LEU A 440 -4.14 30.07 45.31
N ASN A 441 -3.93 31.37 45.10
CA ASN A 441 -4.03 32.03 43.78
C ASN A 441 -3.16 31.32 42.71
N ALA A 442 -2.06 30.68 43.12
CA ALA A 442 -1.22 29.87 42.25
C ALA A 442 -1.95 28.64 41.69
N SER A 443 -2.77 27.96 42.49
CA SER A 443 -3.54 26.78 42.08
C SER A 443 -4.69 27.19 41.14
N TYR A 444 -5.44 28.26 41.47
CA TYR A 444 -6.46 28.82 40.58
C TYR A 444 -5.88 29.20 39.22
N THR A 445 -4.79 29.98 39.22
CA THR A 445 -4.12 30.39 37.99
C THR A 445 -3.56 29.18 37.22
N GLY A 446 -3.09 28.15 37.93
CA GLY A 446 -2.66 26.88 37.35
C GLY A 446 -3.78 26.19 36.59
N ILE A 447 -4.97 26.03 37.19
CA ILE A 447 -6.14 25.43 36.52
C ILE A 447 -6.51 26.24 35.27
N VAL A 448 -6.65 27.56 35.41
CA VAL A 448 -7.03 28.45 34.30
C VAL A 448 -6.02 28.36 33.15
N ASN A 449 -4.72 28.34 33.45
CA ASN A 449 -3.68 28.21 32.42
C ASN A 449 -3.75 26.87 31.69
N GLU A 450 -3.95 25.76 32.40
CA GLU A 450 -4.05 24.44 31.77
C GLU A 450 -5.36 24.28 30.97
N ILE A 451 -6.47 24.90 31.40
CA ILE A 451 -7.72 24.95 30.60
C ILE A 451 -7.53 25.79 29.33
N ASN A 452 -6.87 26.95 29.45
CA ASN A 452 -6.55 27.79 28.29
C ASN A 452 -5.69 27.02 27.30
N TYR A 453 -4.63 26.38 27.77
CA TYR A 453 -3.77 25.52 26.94
C TYR A 453 -4.55 24.37 26.30
N LEU A 454 -5.42 23.69 27.06
CA LEU A 454 -6.18 22.55 26.57
C LEU A 454 -7.11 22.92 25.40
N ALA A 455 -7.88 24.01 25.53
CA ALA A 455 -9.08 24.23 24.72
C ALA A 455 -9.23 25.61 24.08
N LEU A 456 -8.37 26.58 24.40
CA LEU A 456 -8.50 27.96 23.92
C LEU A 456 -7.28 28.45 23.14
N ASP A 457 -6.10 27.92 23.44
CA ASP A 457 -4.88 28.20 22.69
C ASP A 457 -4.93 27.49 21.33
N ASP A 458 -4.46 28.17 20.28
CA ASP A 458 -4.45 27.64 18.91
C ASP A 458 -3.60 26.35 18.79
N ASP A 459 -2.59 26.21 19.65
CA ASP A 459 -1.71 25.03 19.75
C ASP A 459 -2.21 24.00 20.78
N GLY A 460 -3.40 24.20 21.35
CA GLY A 460 -3.96 23.34 22.38
C GLY A 460 -4.40 21.97 21.84
N PRO A 461 -4.18 20.87 22.57
CA PRO A 461 -4.42 19.53 22.04
C PRO A 461 -5.89 19.26 21.69
N LEU A 462 -6.86 19.89 22.36
CA LEU A 462 -8.28 19.76 21.99
C LEU A 462 -8.59 20.54 20.70
N VAL A 463 -8.04 21.74 20.54
CA VAL A 463 -8.22 22.58 19.35
C VAL A 463 -7.55 21.95 18.12
N GLY A 464 -6.31 21.48 18.28
CA GLY A 464 -5.55 20.74 17.27
C GLY A 464 -6.30 19.48 16.83
N PHE A 465 -6.89 18.74 17.77
CA PHE A 465 -7.71 17.58 17.45
C PHE A 465 -8.88 17.94 16.53
N PHE A 466 -9.67 18.96 16.89
CA PHE A 466 -10.82 19.36 16.08
C PHE A 466 -10.43 19.92 14.70
N GLY A 467 -9.29 20.60 14.60
CA GLY A 467 -8.82 21.20 13.36
C GLY A 467 -8.20 20.20 12.39
N GLU A 468 -7.41 19.25 12.88
CA GLU A 468 -6.61 18.35 12.04
C GLU A 468 -7.33 17.04 11.71
N PHE A 469 -8.29 16.61 12.55
CA PHE A 469 -8.95 15.29 12.44
C PHE A 469 -10.37 15.38 11.91
N GLU A 470 -10.58 16.29 10.96
CA GLU A 470 -11.78 16.29 10.15
C GLU A 470 -11.62 15.34 8.95
N CYS A 471 -12.74 14.76 8.51
CA CYS A 471 -12.73 13.92 7.30
C CYS A 471 -12.21 14.69 6.07
N ALA A 472 -12.36 16.01 6.05
CA ALA A 472 -11.86 16.88 4.98
C ALA A 472 -10.33 16.85 4.83
N GLU A 473 -9.58 16.56 5.89
CA GLU A 473 -8.11 16.51 5.87
C GLU A 473 -7.58 15.10 5.63
N ILE A 474 -8.21 14.08 6.25
CA ILE A 474 -7.73 12.69 6.20
C ILE A 474 -8.23 11.97 4.94
N ASN A 475 -9.50 12.13 4.58
CA ASN A 475 -10.09 11.39 3.46
C ASN A 475 -9.39 11.66 2.12
N PRO A 476 -9.01 12.89 1.76
CA PRO A 476 -8.29 13.11 0.50
C PRO A 476 -6.96 12.35 0.42
N LYS A 477 -6.24 12.19 1.54
CA LYS A 477 -4.99 11.43 1.59
C LYS A 477 -5.24 9.93 1.41
N VAL A 478 -6.24 9.38 2.09
CA VAL A 478 -6.66 7.97 1.97
C VAL A 478 -7.21 7.69 0.56
N ALA A 479 -8.10 8.55 0.06
CA ALA A 479 -8.68 8.44 -1.26
C ALA A 479 -7.62 8.57 -2.36
N LYS A 480 -6.62 9.46 -2.20
CA LYS A 480 -5.49 9.56 -3.13
C LYS A 480 -4.64 8.29 -3.14
N LEU A 481 -4.34 7.74 -1.97
CA LEU A 481 -3.59 6.49 -1.84
C LEU A 481 -4.34 5.34 -2.57
N ILE A 482 -5.63 5.18 -2.28
CA ILE A 482 -6.41 4.07 -2.81
C ILE A 482 -6.75 4.28 -4.29
N ASN A 483 -7.32 5.42 -4.66
CA ASN A 483 -7.87 5.64 -5.99
C ASN A 483 -6.79 5.95 -7.03
N GLU A 484 -5.87 6.89 -6.75
CA GLU A 484 -4.90 7.36 -7.74
C GLU A 484 -3.65 6.46 -7.80
N ILE A 485 -3.20 5.97 -6.65
CA ILE A 485 -1.93 5.23 -6.60
C ILE A 485 -2.16 3.74 -6.71
N VAL A 486 -3.01 3.16 -5.87
CA VAL A 486 -3.28 1.71 -5.93
C VAL A 486 -4.13 1.38 -7.15
N CYS A 487 -5.28 2.01 -7.32
CA CYS A 487 -6.26 1.59 -8.31
C CYS A 487 -6.06 2.13 -9.72
N ASP A 488 -5.36 3.25 -9.88
CA ASP A 488 -5.00 3.79 -11.20
C ASP A 488 -3.57 3.37 -11.55
N SER A 489 -2.59 4.01 -10.94
CA SER A 489 -1.18 3.87 -11.35
C SER A 489 -0.63 2.44 -11.19
N LEU A 490 -0.80 1.82 -10.01
CA LEU A 490 -0.21 0.50 -9.73
C LEU A 490 -0.87 -0.61 -10.55
N VAL A 491 -2.19 -0.61 -10.66
CA VAL A 491 -2.91 -1.58 -11.50
C VAL A 491 -2.54 -1.41 -12.97
N GLU A 492 -2.39 -0.17 -13.47
CA GLU A 492 -1.94 0.07 -14.85
C GLU A 492 -0.51 -0.46 -15.07
N SER A 493 0.44 -0.18 -14.18
CA SER A 493 1.80 -0.69 -14.30
C SER A 493 1.86 -2.22 -14.24
N LEU A 494 1.06 -2.86 -13.39
CA LEU A 494 0.94 -4.33 -13.34
C LEU A 494 0.38 -4.89 -14.65
N TRP A 495 -0.63 -4.23 -15.24
CA TRP A 495 -1.18 -4.66 -16.52
C TRP A 495 -0.13 -4.60 -17.64
N TRP A 496 0.62 -3.50 -17.72
CA TRP A 496 1.73 -3.38 -18.68
C TRP A 496 2.84 -4.41 -18.43
N MET A 497 3.16 -4.71 -17.17
CA MET A 497 4.13 -5.74 -16.80
C MET A 497 3.72 -7.11 -17.34
N VAL A 498 2.46 -7.51 -17.10
CA VAL A 498 1.89 -8.76 -17.62
C VAL A 498 1.95 -8.79 -19.14
N ALA A 499 1.57 -7.71 -19.82
CA ALA A 499 1.59 -7.63 -21.28
C ALA A 499 3.02 -7.78 -21.86
N VAL A 500 4.01 -7.15 -21.23
CA VAL A 500 5.42 -7.26 -21.63
C VAL A 500 5.94 -8.68 -21.41
N HIS A 501 5.66 -9.30 -20.27
CA HIS A 501 6.08 -10.68 -19.99
C HIS A 501 5.43 -11.71 -20.90
N ILE A 502 4.14 -11.55 -21.24
CA ILE A 502 3.48 -12.39 -22.26
C ILE A 502 4.20 -12.24 -23.60
N SER A 503 4.52 -11.00 -23.99
CA SER A 503 5.20 -10.70 -25.26
C SER A 503 6.60 -11.32 -25.32
N VAL A 504 7.38 -11.21 -24.24
CA VAL A 504 8.72 -11.82 -24.14
C VAL A 504 8.62 -13.35 -24.19
N LEU A 505 7.67 -13.94 -23.46
CA LEU A 505 7.45 -15.39 -23.43
C LEU A 505 7.13 -15.93 -24.84
N ILE A 506 6.19 -15.29 -25.55
CA ILE A 506 5.82 -15.67 -26.91
C ILE A 506 6.99 -15.47 -27.88
N LEU A 507 7.66 -14.31 -27.85
CA LEU A 507 8.77 -14.04 -28.75
C LEU A 507 9.91 -15.02 -28.52
N MET A 508 10.30 -15.26 -27.27
CA MET A 508 11.35 -16.21 -26.92
C MET A 508 11.03 -17.62 -27.41
N TYR A 509 9.79 -18.07 -27.27
CA TYR A 509 9.34 -19.35 -27.83
C TYR A 509 9.52 -19.41 -29.35
N ILE A 510 9.10 -18.36 -30.07
CA ILE A 510 9.28 -18.27 -31.53
C ILE A 510 10.77 -18.27 -31.89
N VAL A 511 11.60 -17.51 -31.19
CA VAL A 511 13.05 -17.46 -31.41
C VAL A 511 13.68 -18.83 -31.22
N MET A 512 13.26 -19.62 -30.23
CA MET A 512 13.73 -20.98 -30.01
C MET A 512 13.38 -21.93 -31.17
N CYS A 513 12.18 -21.81 -31.74
CA CYS A 513 11.80 -22.56 -32.93
C CYS A 513 12.62 -22.13 -34.16
N LEU A 514 12.76 -20.82 -34.40
CA LEU A 514 13.53 -20.28 -35.52
C LEU A 514 15.02 -20.62 -35.43
N SER A 515 15.62 -20.51 -34.25
CA SER A 515 17.03 -20.85 -34.02
C SER A 515 17.28 -22.33 -34.27
N SER A 516 16.32 -23.21 -33.92
CA SER A 516 16.41 -24.64 -34.22
C SER A 516 16.42 -24.93 -35.71
N PHE A 517 15.63 -24.22 -36.52
CA PHE A 517 15.67 -24.34 -37.98
C PHE A 517 16.93 -23.76 -38.59
N ALA A 518 17.27 -22.52 -38.22
CA ALA A 518 18.43 -21.82 -38.73
C ALA A 518 19.73 -22.56 -38.42
N ARG A 519 19.83 -23.22 -37.27
CA ARG A 519 20.96 -24.07 -36.91
C ARG A 519 21.25 -25.16 -37.95
N GLN A 520 20.21 -25.80 -38.49
CA GLN A 520 20.38 -26.83 -39.51
C GLN A 520 20.80 -26.24 -40.85
N ALA A 521 20.18 -25.14 -41.27
CA ALA A 521 20.54 -24.45 -42.51
C ALA A 521 22.01 -23.97 -42.48
N ILE A 522 22.48 -23.47 -41.33
CA ILE A 522 23.88 -23.09 -41.13
C ILE A 522 24.78 -24.32 -41.23
N TYR A 523 24.43 -25.41 -40.53
CA TYR A 523 25.20 -26.65 -40.52
C TYR A 523 25.36 -27.27 -41.92
N GLU A 524 24.26 -27.45 -42.65
CA GLU A 524 24.25 -28.05 -44.00
C GLU A 524 25.03 -27.21 -45.01
N SER A 525 24.87 -25.88 -44.98
CA SER A 525 25.60 -24.97 -45.88
C SER A 525 27.13 -25.03 -45.73
N THR A 526 27.60 -25.53 -44.59
CA THR A 526 29.03 -25.68 -44.30
C THR A 526 29.56 -27.01 -44.84
N LEU A 527 28.77 -28.08 -44.70
CA LEU A 527 29.12 -29.41 -45.23
C LEU A 527 29.24 -29.40 -46.76
N ASP A 528 28.31 -28.74 -47.46
CA ASP A 528 28.33 -28.65 -48.92
C ASP A 528 29.60 -27.96 -49.43
N LYS A 529 30.02 -26.87 -48.76
CA LYS A 529 31.25 -26.15 -49.11
C LYS A 529 32.51 -26.98 -48.86
N ASP A 530 32.51 -27.77 -47.78
CA ASP A 530 33.63 -28.65 -47.46
C ASP A 530 33.73 -29.80 -48.49
N GLN A 531 32.60 -30.35 -48.90
CA GLN A 531 32.55 -31.40 -49.92
C GLN A 531 32.97 -30.86 -51.29
N GLU A 532 32.46 -29.70 -51.71
CA GLU A 532 32.93 -29.01 -52.93
C GLU A 532 34.44 -28.73 -52.87
N ALA A 533 34.98 -28.33 -51.72
CA ALA A 533 36.41 -28.09 -51.55
C ALA A 533 37.26 -29.37 -51.59
N GLU A 534 36.75 -30.50 -51.08
CA GLU A 534 37.41 -31.81 -51.17
C GLU A 534 37.36 -32.36 -52.61
N ASP A 535 36.22 -32.28 -53.29
CA ASP A 535 36.07 -32.68 -54.69
C ASP A 535 37.00 -31.87 -55.60
N VAL A 536 37.14 -30.56 -55.34
CA VAL A 536 38.10 -29.71 -56.07
C VAL A 536 39.54 -30.14 -55.79
N LYS A 537 39.91 -30.43 -54.53
CA LYS A 537 41.26 -30.91 -54.19
C LYS A 537 41.59 -32.25 -54.82
N GLU A 538 40.65 -33.19 -54.83
CA GLU A 538 40.83 -34.51 -55.44
C GLU A 538 41.02 -34.40 -56.96
N ASN A 539 40.24 -33.55 -57.62
CA ASN A 539 40.39 -33.26 -59.05
C ASN A 539 41.74 -32.59 -59.39
N TYR A 540 42.30 -31.75 -58.51
CA TYR A 540 43.63 -31.14 -58.72
C TYR A 540 44.79 -32.05 -58.34
N ALA A 541 44.59 -33.03 -57.44
CA ALA A 541 45.63 -33.97 -57.04
C ALA A 541 45.92 -35.03 -58.11
N ASN A 542 44.95 -35.35 -58.97
CA ASN A 542 45.07 -36.32 -60.07
C ASN A 542 44.75 -35.71 -61.46
N PRO A 543 45.55 -34.76 -61.96
CA PRO A 543 45.28 -34.11 -63.25
C PRO A 543 45.37 -35.06 -64.47
N GLY A 544 45.82 -36.30 -64.30
CA GLY A 544 46.01 -37.28 -65.38
C GLY A 544 44.87 -38.29 -65.62
N GLU A 545 43.91 -38.44 -64.70
CA GLU A 545 42.91 -39.53 -64.79
C GLU A 545 41.52 -39.08 -65.29
N SER A 546 41.24 -37.78 -65.41
CA SER A 546 39.91 -37.29 -65.80
C SER A 546 39.59 -37.36 -67.31
N CYS A 547 40.57 -37.70 -68.17
CA CYS A 547 40.38 -37.72 -69.63
C CYS A 547 39.70 -38.99 -70.20
N TYR A 548 39.35 -40.01 -69.40
CA TYR A 548 38.83 -41.29 -69.92
C TYR A 548 37.41 -41.70 -69.47
N LYS A 549 36.57 -40.76 -69.02
CA LYS A 549 35.14 -41.00 -68.82
C LYS A 549 34.29 -40.07 -69.69
N PHE A 550 34.17 -40.41 -70.97
CA PHE A 550 33.09 -39.98 -71.86
C PHE A 550 32.47 -41.21 -72.50
#